data_AF-A0A531B449-F1
#
_entry.id   AF-A0A531B449-F1
#
_cell.length_a   1.000
_cell.length_b   1.000
_cell.length_c   1.000
_cell.angle_alpha   90.00
_cell.angle_beta   90.00
_cell.angle_gamma   90.00
#
_symmetry.space_group_name_H-M   'P 1'
#
loop_
_entity.id
_entity.type
_entity.pdbx_description
1 polymer ?
#
loop_
_entity_poly.entity_id
_entity_poly.type
_entity_poly.pdbx_seq_one_letter_code
_entity_poly.pdbx_strand_id
1 'polypeptide(L)'
;MNRRLALIAVIFASFFLASLARAEGPVMIVDDPAVLAALDARGFDFAGIFDVDGKADLKTLYDKAPAYHQIVETIAGDVTALRAEMKAGGRSLYEVTEGNVGRIIDMRWLKTDAARFRLVGVVNRLDRRDFAEIRGDGGCGEVRFIYRLAYSFKKNGKVLASRLPFNFNAIYSVAPDADGGCVGVAGRWTPQLDETVDIGWLIGGPLEKAGLSFKQLELNAQVVRFPSGQETEFGGQAAYLMRIFGIDGETVSEKPLENTPDLARLSDDAALKAKLADYISANVAAVD
;
A
#
# COMPACT_ATOMS: atom_id res chain seq x y z
N MET A 1 -0.64 59.70 -6.65
CA MET A 1 -1.09 58.45 -7.32
C MET A 1 0.13 57.88 -8.05
N ASN A 2 0.53 56.61 -7.88
CA ASN A 2 1.70 55.94 -8.53
C ASN A 2 2.91 55.53 -7.65
N ARG A 3 2.73 55.23 -6.37
CA ARG A 3 3.72 54.40 -5.62
C ARG A 3 3.12 53.23 -4.83
N ARG A 4 1.84 53.30 -4.48
CA ARG A 4 1.13 52.24 -3.73
C ARG A 4 0.56 51.12 -4.62
N LEU A 5 0.36 51.36 -5.91
CA LEU A 5 -0.10 50.33 -6.86
C LEU A 5 1.04 49.42 -7.36
N ALA A 6 2.29 49.89 -7.36
CA ALA A 6 3.43 49.07 -7.79
C ALA A 6 3.81 48.00 -6.75
N LEU A 7 3.59 48.25 -5.45
CA LEU A 7 3.92 47.28 -4.39
C LEU A 7 2.93 46.11 -4.31
N ILE A 8 1.67 46.31 -4.69
CA ILE A 8 0.64 45.26 -4.66
C ILE A 8 0.83 44.28 -5.83
N ALA A 9 1.35 44.75 -6.98
CA ALA A 9 1.68 43.89 -8.12
C ALA A 9 2.86 42.96 -7.85
N VAL A 10 3.84 43.37 -7.02
CA VAL A 10 5.00 42.53 -6.68
C VAL A 10 4.63 41.45 -5.65
N ILE A 11 3.73 41.74 -4.70
CA ILE A 11 3.30 40.74 -3.71
C ILE A 11 2.36 39.69 -4.32
N PHE A 12 1.55 40.03 -5.32
CA PHE A 12 0.71 39.04 -6.03
C PHE A 12 1.48 38.19 -7.05
N ALA A 13 2.62 38.66 -7.56
CA ALA A 13 3.47 37.84 -8.44
C ALA A 13 4.28 36.77 -7.67
N SER A 14 4.44 36.92 -6.35
CA SER A 14 5.22 35.97 -5.53
C SER A 14 4.40 34.83 -4.93
N PHE A 15 3.07 34.84 -5.05
CA PHE A 15 2.18 33.79 -4.50
C PHE A 15 1.77 32.71 -5.51
N PHE A 16 2.26 32.77 -6.75
CA PHE A 16 2.03 31.74 -7.79
C PHE A 16 3.31 31.11 -8.33
N LEU A 17 4.44 31.24 -7.62
CA LEU A 17 5.50 30.26 -7.74
C LEU A 17 5.10 29.06 -6.89
N ALA A 18 4.16 28.27 -7.42
CA ALA A 18 4.12 26.86 -7.09
C ALA A 18 5.56 26.39 -7.24
N SER A 19 6.10 25.84 -6.15
CA SER A 19 7.38 25.16 -6.16
C SER A 19 7.36 24.11 -7.26
N LEU A 20 7.84 24.48 -8.45
CA LEU A 20 8.28 23.57 -9.49
C LEU A 20 9.54 22.91 -8.94
N ALA A 21 9.35 22.00 -7.99
CA ALA A 21 10.34 21.03 -7.63
C ALA A 21 10.52 20.16 -8.88
N ARG A 22 11.42 20.58 -9.78
CA ARG A 22 11.91 19.75 -10.87
C ARG A 22 12.59 18.54 -10.21
N ALA A 23 12.24 17.35 -10.66
CA ALA A 23 13.01 16.17 -10.28
C ALA A 23 14.36 16.24 -11.02
N GLU A 24 15.46 16.52 -10.31
CA GLU A 24 16.82 16.49 -10.86
C GLU A 24 17.34 15.04 -11.08
N GLY A 25 16.49 14.04 -10.88
CA GLY A 25 16.82 12.62 -11.03
C GLY A 25 15.58 11.74 -11.15
N PRO A 26 15.75 10.41 -11.16
CA PRO A 26 14.64 9.47 -11.29
C PRO A 26 13.58 9.68 -10.20
N VAL A 27 12.32 9.67 -10.62
CA VAL A 27 11.18 9.70 -9.70
C VAL A 27 11.10 8.34 -9.01
N MET A 28 11.34 8.34 -7.71
CA MET A 28 11.25 7.12 -6.90
C MET A 28 9.88 6.94 -6.25
N ILE A 29 9.23 8.05 -5.89
CA ILE A 29 7.95 8.08 -5.20
C ILE A 29 7.10 9.20 -5.80
N VAL A 30 5.83 8.90 -6.04
CA VAL A 30 4.77 9.87 -6.32
C VAL A 30 3.81 9.86 -5.14
N ASP A 31 3.75 10.96 -4.39
CA ASP A 31 2.92 11.10 -3.19
C ASP A 31 2.05 12.38 -3.19
N ASP A 32 2.08 13.17 -4.27
CA ASP A 32 1.22 14.34 -4.44
C ASP A 32 -0.28 13.94 -4.45
N PRO A 33 -1.10 14.40 -3.48
CA PRO A 33 -2.49 13.96 -3.36
C PRO A 33 -3.38 14.31 -4.56
N ALA A 34 -3.08 15.39 -5.30
CA ALA A 34 -3.84 15.81 -6.46
C ALA A 34 -3.53 14.90 -7.66
N VAL A 35 -2.26 14.60 -7.89
CA VAL A 35 -1.82 13.65 -8.93
C VAL A 35 -2.38 12.26 -8.66
N LEU A 36 -2.28 11.78 -7.41
CA LEU A 36 -2.80 10.46 -7.03
C LEU A 36 -4.32 10.36 -7.15
N ALA A 37 -5.07 11.42 -6.78
CA ALA A 37 -6.52 11.45 -6.97
C ALA A 37 -6.91 11.45 -8.46
N ALA A 38 -6.10 12.09 -9.30
CA ALA A 38 -6.32 12.06 -10.74
C ALA A 38 -6.02 10.67 -11.33
N LEU A 39 -4.96 9.99 -10.87
CA LEU A 39 -4.63 8.61 -11.26
C LEU A 39 -5.73 7.62 -10.84
N ASP A 40 -6.20 7.74 -9.59
CA ASP A 40 -7.35 6.99 -9.05
C ASP A 40 -8.54 7.07 -10.04
N ALA A 41 -8.87 8.28 -10.50
CA ALA A 41 -9.95 8.52 -11.47
C ALA A 41 -9.68 8.06 -12.92
N ARG A 42 -8.44 7.66 -13.25
CA ARG A 42 -8.04 7.14 -14.58
C ARG A 42 -7.84 5.62 -14.58
N GLY A 43 -8.45 4.92 -13.62
CA GLY A 43 -8.43 3.45 -13.57
C GLY A 43 -7.16 2.89 -12.96
N PHE A 44 -6.54 3.62 -12.03
CA PHE A 44 -5.57 3.12 -11.06
C PHE A 44 -6.16 3.06 -9.65
N ASP A 45 -7.48 3.15 -9.52
CA ASP A 45 -8.16 2.93 -8.25
C ASP A 45 -8.06 1.48 -7.79
N PHE A 46 -8.41 1.24 -6.53
CA PHE A 46 -8.32 -0.10 -5.94
C PHE A 46 -9.30 -1.10 -6.56
N ALA A 47 -10.45 -0.63 -7.08
CA ALA A 47 -11.44 -1.52 -7.70
C ALA A 47 -10.95 -2.05 -9.05
N GLY A 48 -10.12 -1.27 -9.75
CA GLY A 48 -9.45 -1.67 -10.99
C GLY A 48 -8.48 -2.84 -10.85
N ILE A 49 -8.07 -3.21 -9.62
CA ILE A 49 -7.30 -4.46 -9.38
C ILE A 49 -8.17 -5.70 -9.63
N PHE A 50 -9.48 -5.57 -9.45
CA PHE A 50 -10.45 -6.66 -9.49
C PHE A 50 -11.38 -6.57 -10.72
N ASP A 51 -11.06 -5.68 -11.68
CA ASP A 51 -11.86 -5.44 -12.88
C ASP A 51 -13.35 -5.15 -12.60
N VAL A 52 -13.64 -4.48 -11.46
CA VAL A 52 -15.01 -4.11 -11.09
C VAL A 52 -15.32 -2.67 -11.50
N ASP A 53 -16.30 -2.54 -12.39
CA ASP A 53 -16.89 -1.26 -12.76
C ASP A 53 -17.94 -0.76 -11.75
N GLY A 54 -18.04 0.57 -11.65
CA GLY A 54 -19.10 1.26 -10.92
C GLY A 54 -18.58 2.12 -9.78
N LYS A 55 -19.27 2.09 -8.64
CA LYS A 55 -18.84 2.85 -7.47
C LYS A 55 -17.62 2.18 -6.84
N ALA A 56 -16.57 2.97 -6.61
CA ALA A 56 -15.35 2.52 -5.93
C ALA A 56 -15.52 2.33 -4.40
N ASP A 57 -16.74 2.06 -3.93
CA ASP A 57 -17.00 1.82 -2.51
C ASP A 57 -16.83 0.34 -2.14
N LEU A 58 -16.48 0.07 -0.88
CA LEU A 58 -16.10 -1.29 -0.47
C LEU A 58 -17.28 -2.24 -0.38
N LYS A 59 -18.51 -1.72 -0.26
CA LYS A 59 -19.71 -2.56 -0.39
C LYS A 59 -19.84 -3.10 -1.81
N THR A 60 -19.73 -2.24 -2.80
CA THR A 60 -19.81 -2.64 -4.22
C THR A 60 -18.72 -3.64 -4.54
N LEU A 61 -17.49 -3.41 -4.07
CA LEU A 61 -16.38 -4.33 -4.28
C LEU A 61 -16.62 -5.68 -3.58
N TYR A 62 -17.09 -5.68 -2.33
CA TYR A 62 -17.41 -6.91 -1.58
C TYR A 62 -18.53 -7.74 -2.22
N ASP A 63 -19.53 -7.07 -2.79
CA ASP A 63 -20.66 -7.74 -3.43
C ASP A 63 -20.33 -8.27 -4.83
N LYS A 64 -19.40 -7.61 -5.57
CA LYS A 64 -19.16 -7.89 -6.99
C LYS A 64 -17.83 -8.56 -7.32
N ALA A 65 -16.79 -8.41 -6.51
CA ALA A 65 -15.49 -9.04 -6.75
C ALA A 65 -15.31 -10.26 -5.84
N PRO A 66 -15.42 -11.50 -6.36
CA PRO A 66 -15.21 -12.72 -5.56
C PRO A 66 -13.84 -12.75 -4.87
N ALA A 67 -12.79 -12.32 -5.56
CA ALA A 67 -11.45 -12.26 -4.98
C ALA A 67 -11.36 -11.29 -3.80
N TYR A 68 -11.92 -10.08 -3.91
CA TYR A 68 -11.95 -9.14 -2.79
C TYR A 68 -12.80 -9.68 -1.63
N HIS A 69 -13.94 -10.31 -1.92
CA HIS A 69 -14.77 -10.98 -0.90
C HIS A 69 -13.94 -12.00 -0.12
N GLN A 70 -13.23 -12.90 -0.82
CA GLN A 70 -12.39 -13.93 -0.21
C GLN A 70 -11.28 -13.32 0.66
N ILE A 71 -10.61 -12.27 0.19
CA ILE A 71 -9.60 -11.53 0.96
C ILE A 71 -10.20 -10.98 2.26
N VAL A 72 -11.38 -10.37 2.20
CA VAL A 72 -12.05 -9.82 3.39
C VAL A 72 -12.44 -10.91 4.38
N GLU A 73 -12.92 -12.07 3.91
CA GLU A 73 -13.24 -13.21 4.77
C GLU A 73 -11.99 -13.80 5.44
N THR A 74 -10.87 -13.91 4.73
CA THR A 74 -9.58 -14.33 5.32
C THR A 74 -9.16 -13.38 6.43
N ILE A 75 -9.17 -12.06 6.17
CA ILE A 75 -8.79 -11.05 7.16
C ILE A 75 -9.73 -11.08 8.37
N ALA A 76 -11.04 -11.27 8.15
CA ALA A 76 -12.01 -11.37 9.23
C ALA A 76 -11.75 -12.61 10.11
N GLY A 77 -11.34 -13.73 9.51
CA GLY A 77 -10.89 -14.92 10.22
C GLY A 77 -9.70 -14.62 11.13
N ASP A 78 -8.70 -13.90 10.64
CA ASP A 78 -7.50 -13.54 11.42
C ASP A 78 -7.81 -12.63 12.58
N VAL A 79 -8.61 -11.59 12.33
CA VAL A 79 -9.04 -10.64 13.36
C VAL A 79 -9.84 -11.38 14.45
N THR A 80 -10.64 -12.38 14.06
CA THR A 80 -11.38 -13.24 15.00
C THR A 80 -10.43 -14.13 15.81
N ALA A 81 -9.46 -14.77 15.16
CA ALA A 81 -8.47 -15.62 15.81
C ALA A 81 -7.61 -14.81 16.81
N LEU A 82 -7.09 -13.66 16.38
CA LEU A 82 -6.32 -12.75 17.23
C LEU A 82 -7.14 -12.28 18.43
N ARG A 83 -8.42 -11.94 18.24
CA ARG A 83 -9.31 -11.56 19.35
C ARG A 83 -9.46 -12.69 20.35
N ALA A 84 -9.61 -13.93 19.89
CA ALA A 84 -9.72 -15.10 20.75
C ALA A 84 -8.41 -15.36 21.53
N GLU A 85 -7.26 -15.30 20.85
CA GLU A 85 -5.93 -15.44 21.45
C GLU A 85 -5.68 -14.38 22.52
N MET A 86 -5.91 -13.11 22.19
CA MET A 86 -5.74 -11.99 23.12
C MET A 86 -6.66 -12.13 24.34
N LYS A 87 -7.92 -12.56 24.15
CA LYS A 87 -8.83 -12.85 25.26
C LYS A 87 -8.32 -13.99 26.14
N ALA A 88 -7.81 -15.07 25.55
CA ALA A 88 -7.22 -16.19 26.30
C ALA A 88 -5.99 -15.75 27.10
N GLY A 89 -5.21 -14.81 26.56
CA GLY A 89 -4.09 -14.14 27.26
C GLY A 89 -4.52 -13.04 28.24
N GLY A 90 -5.81 -12.87 28.55
CA GLY A 90 -6.30 -11.88 29.51
C GLY A 90 -6.44 -10.44 28.98
N ARG A 91 -6.20 -10.21 27.69
CA ARG A 91 -6.24 -8.89 27.03
C ARG A 91 -7.47 -8.77 26.12
N SER A 92 -8.65 -8.58 26.71
CA SER A 92 -9.90 -8.47 25.92
C SER A 92 -9.90 -7.24 25.00
N LEU A 93 -10.31 -7.44 23.75
CA LEU A 93 -10.35 -6.42 22.70
C LEU A 93 -11.78 -6.08 22.27
N TYR A 94 -12.05 -4.79 22.09
CA TYR A 94 -13.37 -4.25 21.76
C TYR A 94 -13.34 -3.37 20.50
N GLU A 95 -14.44 -3.33 19.74
CA GLU A 95 -14.53 -2.48 18.52
C GLU A 95 -14.85 -1.01 18.84
N VAL A 96 -15.71 -0.77 19.84
CA VAL A 96 -16.20 0.55 20.22
C VAL A 96 -16.17 0.68 21.73
N THR A 97 -15.38 1.61 22.27
CA THR A 97 -15.33 1.85 23.72
C THR A 97 -15.02 3.29 24.09
N GLU A 98 -15.66 3.76 25.16
CA GLU A 98 -15.15 4.83 26.03
C GLU A 98 -14.26 4.16 27.10
N GLY A 99 -12.98 4.55 27.20
CA GLY A 99 -12.06 4.02 28.22
C GLY A 99 -10.69 3.55 27.70
N ASN A 100 -9.79 3.19 28.65
CA ASN A 100 -8.46 2.67 28.38
C ASN A 100 -8.50 1.15 28.17
N VAL A 101 -8.99 0.72 27.01
CA VAL A 101 -9.04 -0.69 26.61
C VAL A 101 -8.52 -0.89 25.18
N GLY A 102 -7.95 -2.08 24.91
CA GLY A 102 -7.50 -2.47 23.59
C GLY A 102 -8.62 -2.42 22.55
N ARG A 103 -8.38 -1.72 21.45
CA ARG A 103 -9.32 -1.56 20.34
C ARG A 103 -8.90 -2.42 19.16
N ILE A 104 -9.82 -3.22 18.66
CA ILE A 104 -9.63 -4.01 17.44
C ILE A 104 -10.42 -3.40 16.29
N ILE A 105 -9.93 -3.54 15.06
CA ILE A 105 -10.61 -3.06 13.86
C ILE A 105 -12.00 -3.70 13.71
N ASP A 106 -12.97 -2.87 13.32
CA ASP A 106 -14.29 -3.33 12.92
C ASP A 106 -14.29 -3.71 11.43
N MET A 107 -14.47 -5.00 11.15
CA MET A 107 -14.44 -5.56 9.80
C MET A 107 -15.53 -5.02 8.87
N ARG A 108 -16.59 -4.39 9.41
CA ARG A 108 -17.62 -3.73 8.60
C ARG A 108 -17.06 -2.58 7.78
N TRP A 109 -15.92 -1.99 8.17
CA TRP A 109 -15.24 -0.98 7.36
C TRP A 109 -14.81 -1.50 5.99
N LEU A 110 -14.58 -2.81 5.83
CA LEU A 110 -14.21 -3.41 4.55
C LEU A 110 -15.43 -3.82 3.69
N LYS A 111 -16.66 -3.59 4.17
CA LYS A 111 -17.91 -4.03 3.56
C LYS A 111 -18.95 -2.91 3.42
N THR A 112 -18.55 -1.66 3.64
CA THR A 112 -19.47 -0.49 3.69
C THR A 112 -19.34 0.38 2.44
N ASP A 113 -20.43 1.02 2.06
CA ASP A 113 -20.49 2.03 1.00
C ASP A 113 -19.91 3.39 1.44
N ALA A 114 -19.69 3.58 2.75
CA ALA A 114 -19.10 4.79 3.31
C ALA A 114 -17.56 4.83 3.23
N ALA A 115 -16.93 3.72 2.81
CA ALA A 115 -15.48 3.56 2.78
C ALA A 115 -14.98 3.15 1.40
N ARG A 116 -13.71 3.48 1.14
CA ARG A 116 -12.96 3.08 -0.05
C ARG A 116 -11.46 3.03 0.25
N PHE A 117 -10.74 2.27 -0.56
CA PHE A 117 -9.29 2.34 -0.62
C PHE A 117 -8.88 3.47 -1.57
N ARG A 118 -8.10 4.43 -1.06
CA ARG A 118 -7.59 5.56 -1.85
C ARG A 118 -6.16 5.29 -2.25
N LEU A 119 -5.80 5.55 -3.50
CA LEU A 119 -4.40 5.63 -3.90
C LEU A 119 -3.72 6.77 -3.11
N VAL A 120 -2.67 6.43 -2.37
CA VAL A 120 -1.90 7.36 -1.52
C VAL A 120 -0.41 7.36 -1.83
N GLY A 121 0.05 6.53 -2.76
CA GLY A 121 1.41 6.56 -3.25
C GLY A 121 1.62 5.63 -4.43
N VAL A 122 2.56 6.00 -5.31
CA VAL A 122 3.13 5.12 -6.32
C VAL A 122 4.64 5.07 -6.07
N VAL A 123 5.21 3.88 -5.99
CA VAL A 123 6.63 3.68 -5.68
C VAL A 123 7.29 2.90 -6.81
N ASN A 124 8.33 3.50 -7.37
CA ASN A 124 9.25 2.87 -8.29
C ASN A 124 10.19 1.96 -7.50
N ARG A 125 10.16 0.66 -7.81
CA ARG A 125 11.02 -0.36 -7.21
C ARG A 125 11.76 -1.15 -8.30
N LEU A 126 12.31 -0.46 -9.31
CA LEU A 126 13.17 -1.10 -10.31
C LEU A 126 14.44 -1.72 -9.66
N ASP A 127 14.83 -1.29 -8.46
CA ASP A 127 15.86 -1.95 -7.63
C ASP A 127 15.53 -3.42 -7.29
N ARG A 128 14.26 -3.83 -7.43
CA ARG A 128 13.80 -5.20 -7.19
C ARG A 128 14.10 -6.16 -8.35
N ARG A 129 14.74 -5.68 -9.42
CA ARG A 129 15.15 -6.51 -10.56
C ARG A 129 15.96 -7.73 -10.14
N ASP A 130 16.91 -7.57 -9.22
CA ASP A 130 17.77 -8.68 -8.78
C ASP A 130 16.96 -9.83 -8.14
N PHE A 131 15.87 -9.50 -7.45
CA PHE A 131 14.96 -10.50 -6.88
C PHE A 131 14.11 -11.19 -7.95
N ALA A 132 13.76 -10.47 -9.03
CA ALA A 132 13.07 -11.07 -10.17
C ALA A 132 14.01 -12.09 -10.84
N GLU A 133 15.27 -11.71 -11.08
CA GLU A 133 16.28 -12.58 -11.69
C GLU A 133 16.52 -13.86 -10.88
N ILE A 134 16.68 -13.75 -9.55
CA ILE A 134 16.85 -14.92 -8.66
C ILE A 134 15.65 -15.88 -8.73
N ARG A 135 14.44 -15.37 -8.97
CA ARG A 135 13.22 -16.17 -9.10
C ARG A 135 12.99 -16.69 -10.52
N GLY A 136 13.86 -16.34 -11.47
CA GLY A 136 13.70 -16.68 -12.89
C GLY A 136 12.71 -15.78 -13.64
N ASP A 137 12.30 -14.66 -13.05
CA ASP A 137 11.44 -13.66 -13.65
C ASP A 137 12.29 -12.65 -14.43
N GLY A 138 12.17 -12.60 -15.77
CA GLY A 138 12.93 -11.67 -16.63
C GLY A 138 12.48 -10.20 -16.60
N GLY A 139 11.86 -9.74 -15.51
CA GLY A 139 11.31 -8.40 -15.37
C GLY A 139 12.34 -7.35 -14.92
N CYS A 140 12.02 -6.08 -15.11
CA CYS A 140 12.88 -4.96 -14.75
C CYS A 140 12.69 -4.45 -13.32
N GLY A 141 12.05 -5.24 -12.46
CA GLY A 141 11.71 -4.88 -11.08
C GLY A 141 10.21 -4.66 -10.92
N GLU A 142 9.84 -3.76 -10.00
CA GLU A 142 8.45 -3.62 -9.54
C GLU A 142 7.97 -2.16 -9.54
N VAL A 143 6.67 -1.96 -9.70
CA VAL A 143 5.97 -0.72 -9.33
C VAL A 143 4.91 -1.07 -8.29
N ARG A 144 4.80 -0.24 -7.25
CA ARG A 144 3.86 -0.47 -6.15
C ARG A 144 2.86 0.67 -6.05
N PHE A 145 1.58 0.32 -6.04
CA PHE A 145 0.49 1.23 -5.77
C PHE A 145 0.02 1.03 -4.33
N ILE A 146 0.13 2.08 -3.52
CA ILE A 146 -0.21 2.04 -2.10
C ILE A 146 -1.61 2.58 -1.93
N TYR A 147 -2.50 1.76 -1.39
CA TYR A 147 -3.88 2.11 -1.12
C TYR A 147 -4.14 2.14 0.38
N ARG A 148 -4.78 3.21 0.85
CA ARG A 148 -5.13 3.38 2.26
C ARG A 148 -6.63 3.46 2.45
N LEU A 149 -7.14 2.72 3.43
CA LEU A 149 -8.53 2.74 3.80
C LEU A 149 -8.93 4.14 4.27
N ALA A 150 -9.97 4.70 3.65
CA ALA A 150 -10.55 5.97 3.98
C ALA A 150 -12.07 5.87 4.01
N TYR A 151 -12.70 6.70 4.85
CA TYR A 151 -14.15 6.82 4.88
C TYR A 151 -14.58 8.27 4.75
N SER A 152 -15.78 8.47 4.24
CA SER A 152 -16.43 9.77 4.17
C SER A 152 -17.94 9.59 4.14
N PHE A 153 -18.65 10.10 5.15
CA PHE A 153 -20.10 10.05 5.21
C PHE A 153 -20.67 11.30 5.90
N LYS A 154 -21.95 11.59 5.65
CA LYS A 154 -22.64 12.72 6.31
C LYS A 154 -23.34 12.24 7.58
N LYS A 155 -23.14 12.97 8.69
CA LYS A 155 -23.85 12.77 9.96
C LYS A 155 -24.26 14.13 10.53
N ASN A 156 -25.54 14.31 10.83
CA ASN A 156 -26.10 15.57 11.36
C ASN A 156 -25.72 16.80 10.51
N GLY A 157 -25.80 16.68 9.18
CA GLY A 157 -25.44 17.76 8.24
C GLY A 157 -23.94 18.02 8.07
N LYS A 158 -23.06 17.35 8.83
CA LYS A 158 -21.60 17.47 8.74
C LYS A 158 -20.99 16.29 7.98
N VAL A 159 -19.99 16.56 7.15
CA VAL A 159 -19.17 15.50 6.53
C VAL A 159 -18.14 15.04 7.56
N LEU A 160 -18.18 13.75 7.90
CA LEU A 160 -17.16 13.08 8.70
C LEU A 160 -16.30 12.24 7.76
N ALA A 161 -15.00 12.53 7.72
CA ALA A 161 -14.05 11.80 6.89
C ALA A 161 -12.73 11.59 7.65
N SER A 162 -12.13 10.42 7.48
CA SER A 162 -10.81 10.12 8.01
C SER A 162 -10.15 8.96 7.24
N ARG A 163 -8.92 8.62 7.64
CA ARG A 163 -8.14 7.51 7.10
C ARG A 163 -7.77 6.55 8.23
N LEU A 164 -7.83 5.25 7.95
CA LEU A 164 -7.43 4.21 8.88
C LEU A 164 -6.02 3.71 8.55
N PRO A 165 -5.24 3.22 9.53
CA PRO A 165 -3.93 2.59 9.31
C PRO A 165 -4.10 1.16 8.76
N PHE A 166 -4.78 1.05 7.61
CA PHE A 166 -5.07 -0.20 6.93
C PHE A 166 -4.74 0.00 5.46
N ASN A 167 -3.66 -0.64 5.00
CA ASN A 167 -3.12 -0.41 3.67
C ASN A 167 -3.02 -1.70 2.87
N PHE A 168 -3.24 -1.58 1.58
CA PHE A 168 -2.86 -2.57 0.59
C PHE A 168 -1.78 -2.00 -0.33
N ASN A 169 -0.78 -2.81 -0.69
CA ASN A 169 0.14 -2.49 -1.77
C ASN A 169 -0.16 -3.43 -2.94
N ALA A 170 -0.61 -2.89 -4.07
CA ALA A 170 -0.71 -3.66 -5.31
C ALA A 170 0.64 -3.60 -6.02
N ILE A 171 1.27 -4.76 -6.20
CA ILE A 171 2.57 -4.87 -6.84
C ILE A 171 2.39 -5.31 -8.28
N TYR A 172 3.03 -4.59 -9.18
CA TYR A 172 3.12 -4.92 -10.60
C TYR A 172 4.56 -5.21 -10.96
N SER A 173 4.79 -6.29 -11.69
CA SER A 173 6.06 -6.55 -12.35
C SER A 173 6.17 -5.65 -13.58
N VAL A 174 7.37 -5.13 -13.82
CA VAL A 174 7.64 -4.26 -14.97
C VAL A 174 8.26 -5.08 -16.09
N ALA A 175 7.63 -5.04 -17.27
CA ALA A 175 8.14 -5.70 -18.46
C ALA A 175 9.45 -5.05 -18.95
N PRO A 176 10.38 -5.84 -19.51
CA PRO A 176 11.54 -5.28 -20.18
C PRO A 176 11.18 -4.53 -21.46
N ASP A 177 12.12 -3.75 -21.96
CA ASP A 177 12.06 -3.17 -23.30
C ASP A 177 12.10 -4.30 -24.37
N ALA A 178 11.79 -3.97 -25.63
CA ALA A 178 11.65 -4.96 -26.71
C ALA A 178 12.95 -5.76 -26.99
N ASP A 179 14.10 -5.21 -26.63
CA ASP A 179 15.42 -5.86 -26.71
C ASP A 179 15.74 -6.73 -25.47
N GLY A 180 14.82 -6.84 -24.52
CA GLY A 180 15.00 -7.52 -23.24
C GLY A 180 15.74 -6.67 -22.19
N GLY A 181 16.11 -5.42 -22.50
CA GLY A 181 16.79 -4.51 -21.60
C GLY A 181 15.86 -3.80 -20.61
N CYS A 182 16.46 -3.09 -19.66
CA CYS A 182 15.75 -2.26 -18.67
C CYS A 182 16.13 -0.78 -18.72
N VAL A 183 16.95 -0.38 -19.68
CA VAL A 183 17.49 0.99 -19.75
C VAL A 183 16.39 1.98 -20.14
N GLY A 184 15.56 1.64 -21.12
CA GLY A 184 14.40 2.45 -21.50
C GLY A 184 13.36 2.47 -20.39
N VAL A 185 13.10 1.33 -19.74
CA VAL A 185 12.24 1.24 -18.54
C VAL A 185 12.68 2.23 -17.46
N ALA A 186 13.97 2.23 -17.10
CA ALA A 186 14.52 3.15 -16.10
C ALA A 186 14.45 4.61 -16.59
N GLY A 187 14.72 4.86 -17.88
CA GLY A 187 14.63 6.18 -18.49
C GLY A 187 13.23 6.80 -18.39
N ARG A 188 12.16 6.00 -18.51
CA ARG A 188 10.75 6.47 -18.36
C ARG A 188 10.45 7.03 -16.97
N TRP A 189 11.23 6.72 -15.96
CA TRP A 189 11.08 7.29 -14.61
C TRP A 189 11.87 8.60 -14.41
N THR A 190 12.58 9.09 -15.42
CA THR A 190 13.37 10.33 -15.35
C THR A 190 12.71 11.41 -16.23
N PRO A 191 12.02 12.39 -15.63
CA PRO A 191 11.43 13.50 -16.37
C PRO A 191 12.49 14.25 -17.17
N GLN A 192 12.18 14.57 -18.43
CA GLN A 192 13.04 15.43 -19.23
C GLN A 192 12.93 16.90 -18.78
N LEU A 193 13.83 17.76 -19.29
CA LEU A 193 13.96 19.16 -18.84
C LEU A 193 12.65 19.95 -18.90
N ASP A 194 11.79 19.68 -19.88
CA ASP A 194 10.50 20.34 -20.12
C ASP A 194 9.29 19.56 -19.60
N GLU A 195 9.50 18.41 -18.97
CA GLU A 195 8.42 17.57 -18.45
C GLU A 195 8.10 17.86 -16.98
N THR A 196 6.82 17.76 -16.66
CA THR A 196 6.30 17.78 -15.28
C THR A 196 5.85 16.39 -14.88
N VAL A 197 6.05 16.02 -13.61
CA VAL A 197 5.50 14.77 -13.04
C VAL A 197 4.01 14.95 -12.82
N ASP A 198 3.26 14.83 -13.92
CA ASP A 198 1.81 14.90 -13.95
C ASP A 198 1.21 13.59 -14.43
N ILE A 199 -0.12 13.55 -14.47
CA ILE A 199 -0.85 12.36 -14.85
C ILE A 199 -0.59 11.92 -16.30
N GLY A 200 -0.38 12.86 -17.22
CA GLY A 200 -0.11 12.56 -18.62
C GLY A 200 1.24 11.89 -18.77
N TRP A 201 2.27 12.45 -18.12
CA TRP A 201 3.59 11.85 -18.07
C TRP A 201 3.56 10.45 -17.46
N LEU A 202 2.91 10.28 -16.30
CA LEU A 202 2.82 9.00 -15.61
C LEU A 202 2.16 7.92 -16.46
N ILE A 203 0.96 8.17 -16.99
CA ILE A 203 0.19 7.16 -17.75
C ILE A 203 0.80 6.89 -19.12
N GLY A 204 1.36 7.91 -19.77
CA GLY A 204 2.01 7.78 -21.08
C GLY A 204 3.45 7.26 -21.04
N GLY A 205 4.02 7.09 -19.84
CA GLY A 205 5.40 6.68 -19.65
C GLY A 205 5.52 5.56 -18.62
N PRO A 206 5.98 5.85 -17.39
CA PRO A 206 6.36 4.81 -16.42
C PRO A 206 5.20 3.92 -15.94
N LEU A 207 3.95 4.38 -16.05
CA LEU A 207 2.74 3.65 -15.64
C LEU A 207 1.90 3.16 -16.84
N GLU A 208 2.49 3.08 -18.02
CA GLU A 208 1.80 2.51 -19.18
C GLU A 208 1.36 1.06 -18.88
N LYS A 209 0.05 0.82 -18.94
CA LYS A 209 -0.56 -0.46 -18.53
C LYS A 209 -0.01 -1.67 -19.28
N ALA A 210 0.36 -1.50 -20.55
CA ALA A 210 0.93 -2.58 -21.37
C ALA A 210 2.28 -3.09 -20.83
N GLY A 211 3.03 -2.25 -20.12
CA GLY A 211 4.31 -2.60 -19.51
C GLY A 211 4.22 -3.12 -18.08
N LEU A 212 3.01 -3.26 -17.53
CA LEU A 212 2.78 -3.65 -16.13
C LEU A 212 1.92 -4.91 -16.06
N SER A 213 2.39 -5.91 -15.32
CA SER A 213 1.61 -7.12 -15.00
C SER A 213 1.39 -7.25 -13.51
N PHE A 214 0.13 -7.44 -13.09
CA PHE A 214 -0.20 -7.60 -11.67
C PHE A 214 0.51 -8.84 -11.11
N LYS A 215 1.16 -8.70 -9.95
CA LYS A 215 1.96 -9.75 -9.31
C LYS A 215 1.32 -10.27 -8.04
N GLN A 216 0.93 -9.36 -7.14
CA GLN A 216 0.36 -9.68 -5.84
C GLN A 216 -0.22 -8.45 -5.15
N LEU A 217 -1.07 -8.70 -4.15
CA LEU A 217 -1.59 -7.70 -3.23
C LEU A 217 -1.04 -7.94 -1.83
N GLU A 218 -0.37 -6.95 -1.23
CA GLU A 218 0.21 -7.07 0.11
C GLU A 218 -0.60 -6.25 1.11
N LEU A 219 -1.11 -6.91 2.15
CA LEU A 219 -1.76 -6.27 3.28
C LEU A 219 -0.74 -5.82 4.32
N ASN A 220 -0.87 -4.58 4.77
CA ASN A 220 -0.26 -4.10 6.01
C ASN A 220 -1.31 -3.29 6.79
N ALA A 221 -1.86 -3.92 7.83
CA ALA A 221 -2.95 -3.34 8.60
C ALA A 221 -2.65 -3.34 10.09
N GLN A 222 -2.73 -2.17 10.71
CA GLN A 222 -2.84 -2.08 12.16
C GLN A 222 -4.26 -2.51 12.55
N VAL A 223 -4.39 -3.70 13.11
CA VAL A 223 -5.67 -4.30 13.49
C VAL A 223 -5.99 -4.10 14.96
N VAL A 224 -4.99 -3.85 15.81
CA VAL A 224 -5.19 -3.55 17.25
C VAL A 224 -4.43 -2.29 17.65
N ARG A 225 -5.03 -1.53 18.57
CA ARG A 225 -4.38 -0.43 19.30
C ARG A 225 -4.67 -0.53 20.79
N PHE A 226 -3.63 -0.55 21.60
CA PHE A 226 -3.70 -0.41 23.05
C PHE A 226 -3.38 1.04 23.45
N PRO A 227 -4.19 1.68 24.30
CA PRO A 227 -3.87 3.00 24.82
C PRO A 227 -2.72 2.94 25.82
N SER A 228 -1.95 4.02 25.94
CA SER A 228 -0.83 4.14 26.90
C SER A 228 -1.26 3.96 28.36
N GLY A 229 -2.54 4.18 28.68
CA GLY A 229 -3.08 3.89 30.02
C GLY A 229 -3.19 2.40 30.35
N GLN A 230 -3.07 1.49 29.37
CA GLN A 230 -2.91 0.05 29.60
C GLN A 230 -1.45 -0.41 29.50
N GLU A 231 -0.65 0.28 28.66
CA GLU A 231 0.74 -0.08 28.37
C GLU A 231 1.65 1.05 28.88
N THR A 232 1.94 1.03 30.18
CA THR A 232 2.59 2.15 30.88
C THR A 232 4.10 2.20 30.69
N GLU A 233 4.74 1.10 30.27
CA GLU A 233 6.20 1.00 30.18
C GLU A 233 6.76 1.41 28.81
N PHE A 234 6.02 1.21 27.72
CA PHE A 234 6.49 1.44 26.35
C PHE A 234 5.64 2.44 25.54
N GLY A 235 4.69 3.13 26.19
CA GLY A 235 3.63 3.84 25.48
C GLY A 235 2.61 2.86 24.86
N GLY A 236 1.61 3.38 24.15
CA GLY A 236 0.57 2.52 23.56
C GLY A 236 1.14 1.48 22.59
N GLN A 237 0.64 0.24 22.64
CA GLN A 237 1.04 -0.84 21.72
C GLN A 237 0.08 -0.95 20.53
N ALA A 238 0.51 -1.65 19.48
CA ALA A 238 -0.32 -1.98 18.32
C ALA A 238 0.00 -3.38 17.81
N ALA A 239 -1.01 -4.06 17.27
CA ALA A 239 -0.80 -5.32 16.54
C ALA A 239 -1.08 -5.09 15.05
N TYR A 240 -0.20 -5.66 14.22
CA TYR A 240 -0.30 -5.58 12.77
C TYR A 240 -0.62 -6.95 12.19
N LEU A 241 -1.52 -6.96 11.21
CA LEU A 241 -1.78 -8.09 10.34
C LEU A 241 -1.12 -7.82 9.00
N MET A 242 -0.26 -8.75 8.58
CA MET A 242 0.45 -8.71 7.30
C MET A 242 0.15 -9.97 6.53
N ARG A 243 -0.20 -9.83 5.25
CA ARG A 243 -0.47 -10.96 4.34
C ARG A 243 -0.07 -10.61 2.92
N ILE A 244 0.21 -11.63 2.11
CA ILE A 244 0.39 -11.47 0.67
C ILE A 244 -0.61 -12.37 -0.03
N PHE A 245 -1.36 -11.79 -0.97
CA PHE A 245 -2.36 -12.47 -1.77
C PHE A 245 -1.90 -12.53 -3.23
N GLY A 246 -1.87 -13.73 -3.79
CA GLY A 246 -1.91 -13.92 -5.25
C GLY A 246 -3.36 -13.88 -5.71
N ILE A 247 -3.64 -13.15 -6.78
CA ILE A 247 -4.98 -13.07 -7.39
C ILE A 247 -4.84 -13.55 -8.83
N ASP A 248 -5.63 -14.56 -9.20
CA ASP A 248 -5.74 -15.08 -10.56
C ASP A 248 -7.23 -15.16 -10.92
N GLY A 249 -7.70 -14.14 -11.64
CA GLY A 249 -9.12 -13.90 -11.86
C GLY A 249 -9.88 -13.81 -10.53
N GLU A 250 -10.79 -14.75 -10.31
CA GLU A 250 -11.62 -14.82 -9.10
C GLU A 250 -10.94 -15.58 -7.94
N THR A 251 -9.82 -16.26 -8.19
CA THR A 251 -9.16 -17.12 -7.20
C THR A 251 -8.12 -16.34 -6.40
N VAL A 252 -8.17 -16.47 -5.08
CA VAL A 252 -7.15 -15.93 -4.18
C VAL A 252 -6.31 -17.06 -3.59
N SER A 253 -4.99 -16.88 -3.64
CA SER A 253 -4.00 -17.73 -2.99
C SER A 253 -3.22 -16.93 -1.96
N GLU A 254 -2.80 -17.59 -0.89
CA GLU A 254 -1.86 -17.00 0.06
C GLU A 254 -0.42 -17.20 -0.42
N LYS A 255 0.39 -16.15 -0.31
CA LYS A 255 1.84 -16.21 -0.56
C LYS A 255 2.59 -15.96 0.76
N PRO A 256 3.75 -16.60 0.95
CA PRO A 256 4.58 -16.36 2.13
C PRO A 256 5.04 -14.90 2.17
N LEU A 257 5.16 -14.35 3.39
CA LEU A 257 5.77 -13.04 3.59
C LEU A 257 7.25 -13.10 3.19
N GLU A 258 7.68 -12.11 2.42
CA GLU A 258 9.09 -11.99 2.06
C GLU A 258 9.95 -11.75 3.32
N ASN A 259 11.17 -12.30 3.32
CA ASN A 259 12.11 -12.22 4.44
C ASN A 259 11.58 -12.79 5.77
N THR A 260 10.57 -13.66 5.73
CA THR A 260 10.16 -14.45 6.89
C THR A 260 10.64 -15.89 6.74
N PRO A 261 11.13 -16.54 7.82
CA PRO A 261 11.47 -17.94 7.78
C PRO A 261 10.25 -18.80 7.46
N ASP A 262 10.41 -19.79 6.58
CA ASP A 262 9.41 -20.82 6.35
C ASP A 262 9.39 -21.78 7.55
N LEU A 263 8.56 -21.45 8.55
CA LEU A 263 8.53 -22.17 9.83
C LEU A 263 8.09 -23.62 9.69
N ALA A 264 7.18 -23.92 8.76
CA ALA A 264 6.73 -25.28 8.52
C ALA A 264 7.89 -26.12 7.99
N ARG A 265 8.55 -25.65 6.92
CA ARG A 265 9.71 -26.33 6.35
C ARG A 265 10.87 -26.46 7.33
N LEU A 266 11.15 -25.43 8.13
CA LEU A 266 12.20 -25.47 9.15
C LEU A 266 11.87 -26.41 10.31
N SER A 267 10.58 -26.67 10.59
CA SER A 267 10.17 -27.63 11.60
C SER A 267 10.34 -29.07 11.13
N ASP A 268 10.12 -29.31 9.83
CA ASP A 268 10.20 -30.63 9.22
C ASP A 268 11.63 -31.02 8.78
N ASP A 269 12.49 -30.03 8.44
CA ASP A 269 13.85 -30.25 7.97
C ASP A 269 14.90 -29.80 9.01
N ALA A 270 15.33 -30.75 9.85
CA ALA A 270 16.32 -30.50 10.88
C ALA A 270 17.70 -30.07 10.33
N ALA A 271 18.07 -30.53 9.12
CA ALA A 271 19.34 -30.16 8.50
C ALA A 271 19.30 -28.72 7.98
N LEU A 272 18.19 -28.31 7.36
CA LEU A 272 17.98 -26.92 6.96
C LEU A 272 17.94 -25.99 8.17
N LYS A 273 17.27 -26.40 9.26
CA LYS A 273 17.24 -25.64 10.51
C LYS A 273 18.63 -25.45 11.09
N ALA A 274 19.45 -26.50 11.13
CA ALA A 274 20.85 -26.40 11.56
C ALA A 274 21.65 -25.46 10.66
N LYS A 275 21.52 -25.59 9.34
CA LYS A 275 22.20 -24.71 8.37
C LYS A 275 21.81 -23.24 8.54
N LEU A 276 20.53 -22.94 8.79
CA LEU A 276 20.07 -21.58 9.04
C LEU A 276 20.67 -21.03 10.35
N ALA A 277 20.69 -21.84 11.42
CA ALA A 277 21.28 -21.46 12.69
C ALA A 277 22.80 -21.20 12.57
N ASP A 278 23.53 -22.04 11.85
CA ASP A 278 24.95 -21.86 11.57
C ASP A 278 25.21 -20.58 10.76
N TYR A 279 24.39 -20.33 9.73
CA TYR A 279 24.48 -19.11 8.93
C TYR A 279 24.26 -17.86 9.78
N ILE A 280 23.18 -17.81 10.58
CA ILE A 280 22.90 -16.67 11.46
C ILE A 280 24.05 -16.48 12.44
N SER A 281 24.53 -17.55 13.08
CA SER A 281 25.62 -17.49 14.06
C SER A 281 26.94 -16.98 13.45
N ALA A 282 27.25 -17.37 12.21
CA ALA A 282 28.44 -16.91 11.50
C ALA A 282 28.31 -15.46 10.97
N ASN A 283 27.09 -14.97 10.79
CA ASN A 283 26.81 -13.68 10.16
C ASN A 283 26.08 -12.69 11.08
N VAL A 284 26.13 -12.87 12.41
CA VAL A 284 25.42 -12.01 13.38
C VAL A 284 25.70 -10.52 13.13
N ALA A 285 26.93 -10.15 12.78
CA ALA A 285 27.28 -8.75 12.51
C ALA A 285 26.64 -8.16 11.24
N ALA A 286 26.13 -9.00 10.33
CA ALA A 286 25.43 -8.61 9.11
C ALA A 286 23.90 -8.77 9.22
N VAL A 287 23.41 -9.33 10.32
CA VAL A 287 21.99 -9.41 10.66
C VAL A 287 21.71 -8.23 11.59
N ASP A 288 21.10 -7.18 11.04
CA ASP A 288 20.60 -6.02 11.80
C ASP A 288 19.39 -6.39 12.66
#